data_AF-A0A257K8I6-F1
#
_entry.id   AF-A0A257K8I6-F1
#
_cell.length_a   1.000
_cell.length_b   1.000
_cell.length_c   1.000
_cell.angle_alpha   90.00
_cell.angle_beta   90.00
_cell.angle_gamma   90.00
#
_symmetry.space_group_name_H-M   'P 1'
#
loop_
_entity.id
_entity.type
_entity.pdbx_description
1 polymer ?
#
loop_
_entity_poly.entity_id
_entity_poly.type
_entity_poly.pdbx_seq_one_letter_code
_entity_poly.pdbx_strand_id
1 'polypeptide(L)'
;MLKKMFFFSVMLLAINAWSQLDNQTRFTSDSREYFIWSEEKGKYELHETEYEHSLIDLREIGSKTNGYVTLSLVDNGTARLYHGSIYEYRLDGPDNDQGIWSLRNKVMRSRLLYNPKENTVTYSFEADDIRYRKFFVFHITAIDNYKK
;
A
#
# COMPACT_ATOMS: atom_id res chain seq x y z
N MET A 1 -42.55 -28.78 -5.57
CA MET A 1 -42.30 -27.34 -5.81
C MET A 1 -41.50 -26.70 -4.67
N LEU A 2 -41.92 -26.88 -3.40
CA LEU A 2 -41.24 -26.35 -2.21
C LEU A 2 -39.73 -26.71 -2.10
N LYS A 3 -39.35 -27.97 -2.36
CA LYS A 3 -37.94 -28.41 -2.33
C LYS A 3 -37.06 -27.72 -3.38
N LYS A 4 -37.61 -27.40 -4.56
CA LYS A 4 -36.89 -26.69 -5.64
C LYS A 4 -36.69 -25.21 -5.29
N MET A 5 -37.70 -24.60 -4.65
CA MET A 5 -37.61 -23.22 -4.16
C MET A 5 -36.62 -23.09 -3.00
N PHE A 6 -36.57 -24.08 -2.10
CA PHE A 6 -35.57 -24.13 -1.03
C PHE A 6 -34.14 -24.22 -1.59
N PHE A 7 -33.91 -25.10 -2.56
CA PHE A 7 -32.60 -25.23 -3.21
C PHE A 7 -32.17 -23.95 -3.92
N PHE A 8 -33.10 -23.29 -4.60
CA PHE A 8 -32.86 -22.01 -5.26
C PHE A 8 -32.53 -20.89 -4.25
N SER A 9 -33.24 -20.85 -3.12
CA SER A 9 -32.96 -19.89 -2.04
C SER A 9 -31.59 -20.10 -1.40
N VAL A 10 -31.16 -21.36 -1.20
CA VAL A 10 -29.82 -21.67 -0.67
C VAL A 10 -28.74 -21.28 -1.67
N MET A 11 -28.98 -21.51 -2.96
CA MET A 11 -28.03 -21.13 -4.02
C MET A 11 -27.87 -19.61 -4.14
N LEU A 12 -28.96 -18.85 -3.97
CA LEU A 12 -28.94 -17.38 -3.93
C LEU A 12 -28.23 -16.81 -2.68
N LEU A 13 -28.28 -17.51 -1.55
CA LEU A 13 -27.54 -17.09 -0.35
C LEU A 13 -26.04 -17.41 -0.48
N ALA A 14 -25.69 -18.51 -1.14
CA ALA A 14 -24.29 -18.90 -1.36
C ALA A 14 -23.53 -17.92 -2.26
N ILE A 15 -24.16 -17.34 -3.29
CA ILE A 15 -23.52 -16.33 -4.16
C ILE A 15 -23.25 -15.00 -3.46
N ASN A 16 -23.99 -14.64 -2.41
CA ASN A 16 -23.79 -13.38 -1.69
C ASN A 16 -22.64 -13.45 -0.67
N ALA A 17 -22.33 -14.65 -0.15
CA ALA A 17 -21.26 -14.86 0.83
C ALA A 17 -19.83 -14.70 0.25
N TRP A 18 -19.70 -14.61 -1.09
CA TRP A 18 -18.42 -14.55 -1.80
C TRP A 18 -18.13 -13.16 -2.39
N SER A 19 -18.91 -12.14 -2.03
CA SER A 19 -18.89 -10.82 -2.68
C SER A 19 -17.89 -9.82 -2.09
N GLN A 20 -16.98 -10.23 -1.21
CA GLN A 20 -15.88 -9.34 -0.80
C GLN A 20 -14.86 -9.22 -1.93
N LEU A 21 -15.18 -8.34 -2.89
CA LEU A 21 -14.30 -7.97 -3.99
C LEU A 21 -13.21 -7.00 -3.53
N ASP A 22 -13.45 -6.26 -2.45
CA ASP A 22 -12.55 -5.23 -1.95
C ASP A 22 -11.72 -5.76 -0.77
N ASN A 23 -10.40 -5.61 -0.88
CA ASN A 23 -9.46 -5.88 0.20
C ASN A 23 -8.88 -4.54 0.69
N GLN A 24 -8.83 -4.35 2.01
CA GLN A 24 -8.17 -3.20 2.62
C GLN A 24 -7.17 -3.69 3.67
N THR A 25 -5.91 -3.33 3.46
CA THR A 25 -4.84 -3.54 4.41
C THR A 25 -4.37 -2.19 4.93
N ARG A 26 -4.37 -2.03 6.24
CA ARG A 26 -3.84 -0.84 6.92
C ARG A 26 -2.55 -1.18 7.62
N PHE A 27 -1.50 -0.43 7.32
CA PHE A 27 -0.23 -0.46 8.05
C PHE A 27 -0.15 0.76 8.95
N THR A 28 0.28 0.55 10.18
CA THR A 28 0.61 1.62 11.12
C THR A 28 2.11 1.64 11.37
N SER A 29 2.66 2.83 11.56
CA SER A 29 4.08 3.00 11.86
C SER A 29 4.26 4.20 12.77
N ASP A 30 5.11 4.06 13.79
CA ASP A 30 5.47 5.13 14.72
C ASP A 30 6.90 5.64 14.48
N SER A 31 7.58 5.13 13.45
CA SER A 31 8.89 5.59 13.03
C SER A 31 9.10 5.42 11.54
N ARG A 32 9.69 6.43 10.91
CA ARG A 32 10.00 6.41 9.49
C ARG A 32 11.33 7.09 9.19
N GLU A 33 12.01 6.58 8.17
CA GLU A 33 13.24 7.15 7.63
C GLU A 33 12.94 7.77 6.27
N TYR A 34 13.48 8.97 6.03
CA TYR A 34 13.28 9.72 4.79
C TYR A 34 14.59 9.83 4.01
N PHE A 35 14.57 9.37 2.77
CA PHE A 35 15.73 9.31 1.90
C PHE A 35 15.54 10.15 0.63
N ILE A 36 16.63 10.77 0.17
CA ILE A 36 16.68 11.58 -1.05
C ILE A 36 17.83 11.10 -1.94
N TRP A 37 17.61 11.04 -3.24
CA TRP A 37 18.67 10.77 -4.22
C TRP A 37 19.66 11.94 -4.32
N SER A 38 20.94 11.66 -4.09
CA SER A 38 22.04 12.61 -4.27
C SER A 38 22.75 12.36 -5.60
N GLU A 39 22.65 13.32 -6.52
CA GLU A 39 23.31 13.22 -7.83
C GLU A 39 24.84 13.30 -7.71
N GLU A 40 25.35 14.10 -6.77
CA GLU A 40 26.79 14.25 -6.53
C GLU A 40 27.42 12.93 -6.09
N LYS A 41 26.75 12.20 -5.20
CA LYS A 41 27.28 10.95 -4.61
C LYS A 41 26.79 9.70 -5.32
N GLY A 42 25.86 9.83 -6.26
CA GLY A 42 25.28 8.70 -6.98
C GLY A 42 24.62 7.67 -6.06
N LYS A 43 24.01 8.10 -4.95
CA LYS A 43 23.33 7.22 -4.01
C LYS A 43 22.21 7.93 -3.26
N TYR A 44 21.31 7.16 -2.66
CA TYR A 44 20.35 7.71 -1.71
C TYR A 44 21.03 8.03 -0.38
N GLU A 45 20.65 9.15 0.21
CA GLU A 45 21.12 9.60 1.50
C GLU A 45 19.95 9.72 2.47
N LEU A 46 20.15 9.21 3.69
CA LEU A 46 19.22 9.44 4.80
C LEU A 46 19.23 10.93 5.12
N HIS A 47 18.08 11.57 4.94
CA HIS A 47 17.90 12.98 5.23
C HIS A 47 17.36 13.19 6.63
N GLU A 48 16.40 12.38 7.04
CA GLU A 48 15.73 12.53 8.34
C GLU A 48 15.20 11.19 8.87
N THR A 49 15.16 11.06 10.19
CA THR A 49 14.47 9.98 10.90
C THR A 49 13.40 10.62 11.78
N GLU A 50 12.14 10.30 11.50
CA GLU A 50 10.97 10.89 12.13
C GLU A 50 10.30 9.84 13.03
N TYR A 51 9.91 10.23 14.25
CA TYR A 51 9.28 9.35 15.25
C TYR A 51 7.83 9.76 15.50
N GLU A 52 7.06 9.83 14.42
CA GLU A 52 5.67 10.26 14.45
C GLU A 52 4.76 9.25 13.77
N HIS A 53 3.52 9.22 14.26
CA HIS A 53 2.52 8.27 13.80
C HIS A 53 2.20 8.47 12.32
N SER A 54 2.13 7.34 11.61
CA SER A 54 1.88 7.26 10.18
C SER A 54 0.87 6.15 9.89
N LEU A 55 -0.02 6.40 8.94
CA LEU A 55 -0.99 5.43 8.46
C LEU A 55 -0.83 5.22 6.96
N ILE A 56 -0.70 3.96 6.55
CA ILE A 56 -0.68 3.56 5.15
C ILE A 56 -1.89 2.67 4.88
N ASP A 57 -2.83 3.15 4.09
CA ASP A 57 -3.99 2.39 3.65
C ASP A 57 -3.78 1.92 2.21
N LEU A 58 -3.74 0.61 2.02
CA LEU A 58 -3.76 -0.06 0.71
C LEU A 58 -5.17 -0.63 0.50
N ARG A 59 -5.87 -0.17 -0.54
CA ARG A 59 -7.17 -0.70 -0.92
C ARG A 59 -7.13 -1.25 -2.34
N GLU A 60 -7.44 -2.53 -2.45
CA GLU A 60 -7.55 -3.28 -3.70
C GLU A 60 -9.03 -3.51 -4.00
N ILE A 61 -9.49 -3.19 -5.21
CA ILE A 61 -10.91 -3.23 -5.61
C ILE A 61 -11.07 -4.26 -6.73
N GLY A 62 -11.58 -5.43 -6.39
CA GLY A 62 -11.75 -6.58 -7.28
C GLY A 62 -10.45 -7.29 -7.69
N SER A 63 -9.32 -6.58 -7.73
CA SER A 63 -8.00 -7.13 -8.06
C SER A 63 -6.86 -6.27 -7.49
N LYS A 64 -5.66 -6.84 -7.38
CA LYS A 64 -4.47 -6.15 -6.87
C LYS A 64 -3.96 -5.02 -7.77
N THR A 65 -4.36 -4.99 -9.03
CA THR A 65 -3.98 -3.96 -10.01
C THR A 65 -4.99 -2.81 -10.08
N ASN A 66 -6.06 -2.86 -9.28
CA ASN A 66 -7.11 -1.86 -9.25
C ASN A 66 -7.37 -1.40 -7.82
N GLY A 67 -7.54 -0.10 -7.61
CA GLY A 67 -7.74 0.48 -6.29
C GLY A 67 -6.82 1.68 -6.05
N TYR A 68 -6.49 1.94 -4.78
CA TYR A 68 -5.70 3.10 -4.40
C TYR A 68 -4.90 2.86 -3.13
N VAL A 69 -3.87 3.68 -2.96
CA VAL A 69 -3.07 3.77 -1.74
C VAL A 69 -3.15 5.20 -1.22
N THR A 70 -3.30 5.36 0.08
CA THR A 70 -3.16 6.64 0.78
C THR A 70 -2.16 6.50 1.92
N LEU A 71 -1.32 7.51 2.08
CA LEU A 71 -0.33 7.62 3.12
C LEU A 71 -0.56 8.93 3.87
N SER A 72 -0.86 8.83 5.16
CA SER A 72 -1.11 9.96 6.05
C SER A 72 0.00 10.03 7.09
N LEU A 73 0.75 11.12 7.08
CA LEU A 73 1.84 11.39 8.02
C LEU A 73 1.41 12.51 8.96
N VAL A 74 1.74 12.37 10.24
CA VAL A 74 1.72 13.48 11.19
C VAL A 74 3.15 13.99 11.31
N ASP A 75 3.30 15.31 11.17
CA ASP A 75 4.55 16.03 11.09
C ASP A 75 4.48 17.34 11.87
N ASN A 76 5.05 17.39 13.08
CA ASN A 76 5.10 18.59 13.92
C ASN A 76 3.71 19.26 14.07
N GLY A 77 2.66 18.46 14.22
CA GLY A 77 1.27 18.94 14.32
C GLY A 77 0.57 19.25 12.98
N THR A 78 1.23 19.04 11.84
CA THR A 78 0.66 19.15 10.50
C THR A 78 0.43 17.75 9.90
N ALA A 79 -0.66 17.56 9.17
CA ALA A 79 -0.89 16.31 8.44
C ALA A 79 -0.38 16.44 6.99
N ARG A 80 0.54 15.55 6.55
CA ARG A 80 0.92 15.39 5.13
C ARG A 80 0.19 14.18 4.55
N LEU A 81 -0.41 14.33 3.37
CA LEU A 81 -1.16 13.27 2.68
C LEU A 81 -0.55 12.99 1.31
N TYR A 82 -0.26 11.72 1.05
CA TYR A 82 0.10 11.22 -0.28
C TYR A 82 -0.95 10.21 -0.74
N HIS A 83 -1.19 10.16 -2.05
CA HIS A 83 -2.14 9.22 -2.62
C HIS A 83 -1.80 8.86 -4.06
N GLY A 84 -2.29 7.70 -4.50
CA GLY A 84 -2.22 7.29 -5.89
C GLY A 84 -3.15 6.11 -6.20
N SER A 85 -3.65 6.06 -7.43
CA SER A 85 -4.39 4.92 -7.94
C SER A 85 -3.41 3.84 -8.39
N ILE A 86 -3.74 2.58 -8.10
CA ILE A 86 -2.95 1.43 -8.53
C ILE A 86 -3.14 1.26 -10.03
N TYR A 87 -2.04 1.08 -10.77
CA TYR A 87 -2.09 0.73 -12.19
C TYR A 87 -1.28 -0.52 -12.53
N GLU A 88 -0.47 -1.01 -11.60
CA GLU A 88 0.33 -2.21 -11.77
C GLU A 88 0.59 -2.83 -10.39
N TYR A 89 0.62 -4.16 -10.34
CA TYR A 89 1.04 -4.93 -9.20
C TYR A 89 1.98 -6.03 -9.64
N ARG A 90 3.03 -6.26 -8.87
CA ARG A 90 3.94 -7.40 -9.04
C ARG A 90 4.46 -7.90 -7.70
N LEU A 91 4.98 -9.11 -7.74
CA LEU A 91 5.75 -9.68 -6.64
C LEU A 91 7.24 -9.57 -6.96
N ASP A 92 8.04 -9.41 -5.91
CA ASP A 92 9.50 -9.35 -5.96
C ASP A 92 10.10 -10.12 -4.78
N GLY A 93 11.42 -10.29 -4.79
CA GLY A 93 12.17 -11.05 -3.80
C GLY A 93 12.35 -12.53 -4.15
N PRO A 94 13.27 -13.25 -3.47
CA PRO A 94 13.62 -14.64 -3.78
C PRO A 94 12.44 -15.61 -3.64
N ASP A 95 11.47 -15.28 -2.78
CA ASP A 95 10.27 -16.09 -2.52
C ASP A 95 9.00 -15.48 -3.14
N ASN A 96 9.12 -14.39 -3.92
CA ASN A 96 7.97 -13.61 -4.42
C ASN A 96 7.03 -13.16 -3.29
N ASP A 97 7.58 -12.82 -2.12
CA ASP A 97 6.83 -12.44 -0.92
C ASP A 97 6.68 -10.92 -0.76
N GLN A 98 7.43 -10.14 -1.55
CA GLN A 98 7.37 -8.69 -1.50
C GLN A 98 6.35 -8.15 -2.49
N GLY A 99 5.31 -7.50 -1.98
CA GLY A 99 4.29 -6.86 -2.81
C GLY A 99 4.76 -5.50 -3.31
N ILE A 100 4.70 -5.27 -4.62
CA ILE A 100 4.98 -3.96 -5.23
C ILE A 100 3.73 -3.47 -5.95
N TRP A 101 3.22 -2.31 -5.52
CA TRP A 101 2.14 -1.60 -6.20
C TRP A 101 2.73 -0.35 -6.86
N SER A 102 2.65 -0.25 -8.19
CA SER A 102 2.95 0.99 -8.89
C SER A 102 1.69 1.87 -8.91
N LEU A 103 1.89 3.13 -8.54
CA LEU A 103 0.84 4.08 -8.25
C LEU A 103 0.96 5.32 -9.13
N ARG A 104 -0.17 5.90 -9.49
CA ARG A 104 -0.20 7.15 -10.27
C ARG A 104 -1.27 8.09 -9.72
N ASN A 105 -0.91 9.36 -9.58
CA ASN A 105 -1.87 10.44 -9.42
C ASN A 105 -1.73 11.43 -10.59
N LYS A 106 -2.45 12.56 -10.53
CA LYS A 106 -2.46 13.55 -11.62
C LYS A 106 -1.09 14.18 -11.88
N VAL A 107 -0.21 14.21 -10.88
CA VAL A 107 1.02 15.00 -10.89
C VAL A 107 2.27 14.12 -10.96
N MET A 108 2.23 12.93 -10.36
CA MET A 108 3.41 12.09 -10.19
C MET A 108 3.09 10.59 -10.26
N ARG A 109 4.14 9.81 -10.51
CA ARG A 109 4.17 8.36 -10.27
C ARG A 109 4.82 8.10 -8.92
N SER A 110 4.31 7.10 -8.22
CA SER A 110 4.83 6.62 -6.93
C SER A 110 4.81 5.10 -6.91
N ARG A 111 5.47 4.50 -5.91
CA ARG A 111 5.52 3.05 -5.71
C ARG A 111 5.41 2.73 -4.22
N LEU A 112 4.63 1.71 -3.90
CA LEU A 112 4.59 1.09 -2.58
C LEU A 112 5.24 -0.29 -2.67
N LEU A 113 6.20 -0.56 -1.78
CA LEU A 113 6.81 -1.87 -1.58
C LEU A 113 6.50 -2.32 -0.16
N TYR A 114 5.99 -3.52 0.02
CA TYR A 114 5.83 -4.15 1.33
C TYR A 114 6.81 -5.32 1.45
N ASN A 115 7.68 -5.28 2.47
CA ASN A 115 8.61 -6.35 2.78
C ASN A 115 8.19 -7.04 4.10
N PRO A 116 7.58 -8.23 4.04
CA PRO A 116 7.09 -8.92 5.23
C PRO A 116 8.22 -9.42 6.14
N LYS A 117 9.43 -9.69 5.61
CA LYS A 117 10.56 -10.21 6.38
C LYS A 117 11.17 -9.17 7.30
N GLU A 118 11.25 -7.93 6.80
CA GLU A 118 11.75 -6.78 7.57
C GLU A 118 10.64 -6.02 8.27
N ASN A 119 9.38 -6.39 8.01
CA ASN A 119 8.18 -5.69 8.47
C ASN A 119 8.24 -4.19 8.14
N THR A 120 8.62 -3.89 6.90
CA THR A 120 8.76 -2.52 6.40
C THR A 120 7.83 -2.26 5.22
N VAL A 121 7.39 -1.01 5.12
CA VAL A 121 6.75 -0.47 3.93
C VAL A 121 7.62 0.64 3.38
N THR A 122 7.94 0.59 2.10
CA THR A 122 8.69 1.64 1.41
C THR A 122 7.77 2.37 0.44
N TYR A 123 7.65 3.68 0.58
CA TYR A 123 6.89 4.53 -0.34
C TYR A 123 7.84 5.45 -1.11
N SER A 124 8.03 5.19 -2.41
CA SER A 124 8.86 6.00 -3.31
C SER A 124 8.00 6.93 -4.16
N PHE A 125 8.42 8.17 -4.34
CA PHE A 125 7.65 9.19 -5.05
C PHE A 125 8.57 10.20 -5.77
N GLU A 126 7.96 11.10 -6.54
CA GLU A 126 8.66 12.01 -7.46
C GLU A 126 9.56 11.24 -8.44
N ALA A 127 8.97 10.34 -9.23
CA ALA A 127 9.68 9.67 -10.31
C ALA A 127 10.05 10.63 -11.45
N ASP A 128 11.27 10.52 -11.95
CA ASP A 128 11.65 10.96 -13.29
C ASP A 128 11.70 9.78 -14.26
N ASP A 129 12.31 9.96 -15.44
CA ASP A 129 12.42 8.90 -16.47
C ASP A 129 13.33 7.74 -16.06
N ILE A 130 14.12 7.90 -14.98
CA ILE A 130 15.17 6.95 -14.57
C ILE A 130 14.84 6.33 -13.20
N ARG A 131 14.40 7.14 -12.22
CA ARG A 131 14.29 6.73 -10.81
C ARG A 131 13.27 7.54 -10.02
N TYR A 132 12.96 7.08 -8.82
CA TYR A 132 12.25 7.87 -7.80
C TYR A 132 13.25 8.78 -7.08
N ARG A 133 12.94 10.06 -6.91
CA ARG A 133 13.83 11.02 -6.26
C ARG A 133 13.86 10.89 -4.74
N LYS A 134 12.75 10.42 -4.17
CA LYS A 134 12.51 10.38 -2.72
C LYS A 134 11.83 9.09 -2.32
N PHE A 135 12.10 8.62 -1.10
CA PHE A 135 11.28 7.59 -0.49
C PHE A 135 11.26 7.66 1.03
N PHE A 136 10.20 7.11 1.60
CA PHE A 136 10.09 6.82 3.03
C PHE A 136 10.25 5.32 3.24
N VAL A 137 10.89 4.93 4.34
CA VAL A 137 10.87 3.56 4.89
C VAL A 137 10.14 3.62 6.22
N PHE A 138 9.00 2.92 6.31
CA PHE A 138 8.17 2.81 7.50
C PHE A 138 8.46 1.50 8.21
N HIS A 139 8.77 1.56 9.51
CA HIS A 139 8.84 0.36 10.35
C HIS A 139 7.45 0.06 10.88
N ILE A 140 6.87 -1.07 10.46
CA ILE A 140 5.47 -1.36 10.74
C ILE A 140 5.32 -1.87 12.18
N THR A 141 4.36 -1.29 12.91
CA THR A 141 4.03 -1.69 14.28
C THR A 141 2.82 -2.61 14.32
N ALA A 142 1.84 -2.37 13.44
CA ALA A 142 0.68 -3.23 13.27
C ALA A 142 0.22 -3.30 11.81
N ILE A 143 -0.37 -4.45 11.47
CA ILE A 143 -1.03 -4.68 10.19
C ILE A 143 -2.48 -5.04 10.49
N ASP A 144 -3.36 -4.08 10.29
CA ASP A 144 -4.80 -4.28 10.37
C ASP A 144 -5.29 -4.78 9.01
N ASN A 145 -5.43 -6.10 8.91
CA ASN A 145 -6.31 -6.70 7.93
C ASN A 145 -7.69 -6.72 8.57
N TYR A 146 -8.60 -5.83 8.19
CA TYR A 146 -9.95 -5.84 8.73
C TYR A 146 -10.64 -7.15 8.31
N LYS A 147 -10.54 -8.18 9.16
CA LYS A 147 -11.27 -9.44 9.04
C LYS A 147 -12.44 -9.40 10.01
N LYS A 148 -13.64 -9.18 9.47
CA LYS A 148 -14.87 -9.75 9.98
C LYS A 148 -15.68 -10.28 8.81
#